data_AF-A0A5B7CL36-F1
#
_entry.id   AF-A0A5B7CL36-F1
#
_cell.length_a   1.000
_cell.length_b   1.000
_cell.length_c   1.000
_cell.angle_alpha   90.00
_cell.angle_beta   90.00
_cell.angle_gamma   90.00
#
_symmetry.space_group_name_H-M   'P 1'
#
loop_
_entity.id
_entity.type
_entity.pdbx_description
1 polymer ?
#
loop_
_entity_poly.entity_id
_entity_poly.type
_entity_poly.pdbx_seq_one_letter_code
_entity_poly.pdbx_strand_id
1 'polypeptide(L)'
;MEPESGELTIQRPLTHLDTPTSTYTLTVRATDAGEPPRYSDVRVFITVGRDTNRPPRFRQRTYKTELPEDVQPGTLVLQVSATDPDGPDEGITFLLTAGARDNFIINSTTGEIKVAQGASLDRDISPQFDVVVAAVDSGAQTRQTSTTTLTVSLQDVNNKPPKFSQLQKLTWRLK
;
A
#
# COMPACT_ATOMS: atom_id res chain seq x y z
N MET A 1 36.42 12.29 1.85
CA MET A 1 37.12 11.01 1.97
C MET A 1 37.79 11.01 3.32
N GLU A 2 37.55 9.99 4.12
CA GLU A 2 38.27 9.84 5.39
C GLU A 2 39.73 9.51 5.10
N PRO A 3 40.71 10.28 5.64
CA PRO A 3 42.10 10.20 5.24
C PRO A 3 42.80 8.88 5.63
N GLU A 4 42.31 8.20 6.68
CA GLU A 4 42.90 6.94 7.15
C GLU A 4 42.20 5.70 6.58
N SER A 5 40.86 5.72 6.50
CA SER A 5 40.08 4.57 6.02
C SER A 5 39.88 4.56 4.50
N GLY A 6 40.05 5.71 3.84
CA GLY A 6 39.74 5.87 2.42
C GLY A 6 38.24 5.88 2.11
N GLU A 7 37.37 5.96 3.13
CA GLU A 7 35.92 5.92 2.95
C GLU A 7 35.44 7.16 2.19
N LEU A 8 34.69 6.95 1.11
CA LEU A 8 34.05 7.99 0.32
C LEU A 8 32.62 8.20 0.82
N THR A 9 32.31 9.43 1.23
CA THR A 9 30.98 9.82 1.73
C THR A 9 30.35 10.88 0.84
N ILE A 10 29.01 10.90 0.82
CA ILE A 10 28.24 11.92 0.13
C ILE A 10 28.17 13.17 1.03
N GLN A 11 28.70 14.31 0.57
CA GLN A 11 28.69 15.55 1.34
C GLN A 11 27.41 16.38 1.19
N ARG A 12 26.67 16.17 0.10
CA ARG A 12 25.42 16.87 -0.19
C ARG A 12 24.44 15.92 -0.89
N PRO A 13 23.13 16.06 -0.67
CA PRO A 13 22.14 15.30 -1.40
C PRO A 13 22.36 15.41 -2.92
N LEU A 14 22.32 14.28 -3.62
CA LEU A 14 22.44 14.22 -5.08
C LEU A 14 21.07 14.47 -5.73
N THR A 15 20.45 15.61 -5.44
CA THR A 15 19.04 15.93 -5.76
C THR A 15 18.82 16.52 -7.15
N HIS A 16 19.88 16.98 -7.82
CA HIS A 16 19.82 17.57 -9.15
C HIS A 16 20.72 16.78 -10.10
N LEU A 17 20.22 15.63 -10.56
CA LEU A 17 20.81 14.90 -11.68
C LEU A 17 20.20 15.48 -12.95
N ASP A 18 20.96 16.16 -13.80
CA ASP A 18 20.45 16.76 -15.05
C ASP A 18 20.08 15.70 -16.10
N THR A 19 20.59 14.49 -15.92
CA THR A 19 20.40 13.31 -16.77
C THR A 19 19.86 12.12 -15.95
N PRO A 20 19.28 11.08 -16.57
CA PRO A 20 18.86 9.85 -15.87
C PRO A 20 20.02 9.14 -15.17
N THR A 21 21.24 9.40 -15.61
CA THR A 21 22.48 8.90 -15.04
C THR A 21 23.54 9.97 -15.11
N SER A 22 24.19 10.29 -13.99
CA SER A 22 25.30 11.23 -13.93
C SER A 22 26.58 10.52 -13.48
N THR A 23 27.69 10.89 -14.10
CA THR A 23 29.01 10.31 -13.82
C THR A 23 29.91 11.34 -13.16
N TYR A 24 30.47 10.99 -12.01
CA TYR A 24 31.49 11.79 -11.31
C TYR A 24 32.84 11.08 -11.44
N THR A 25 33.87 11.85 -11.79
CA THR A 25 35.24 11.36 -11.80
C THR A 25 36.01 12.01 -10.68
N LEU A 26 36.47 11.21 -9.72
CA LEU A 26 37.34 11.66 -8.63
C LEU A 26 38.77 11.21 -8.91
N THR A 27 39.75 12.06 -8.61
CA THR A 27 41.16 11.63 -8.52
C THR A 27 41.50 11.50 -7.05
N VAL A 28 41.85 10.29 -6.63
CA VAL A 28 42.24 9.97 -5.26
C VAL A 28 43.75 9.83 -5.21
N ARG A 29 44.37 10.51 -4.23
CA ARG A 29 45.81 10.47 -3.98
C ARG A 29 46.11 9.74 -2.68
N ALA A 30 47.03 8.79 -2.72
CA ALA A 30 47.68 8.24 -1.54
C ALA A 30 49.10 8.80 -1.45
N THR A 31 49.50 9.29 -0.28
CA THR A 31 50.82 9.88 -0.01
C THR A 31 51.45 9.18 1.19
N ASP A 32 52.71 8.78 1.09
CA ASP A 32 53.45 8.22 2.22
C ASP A 32 53.99 9.31 3.16
N ALA A 33 54.49 8.91 4.33
CA ALA A 33 55.10 9.82 5.32
C ALA A 33 56.62 9.97 5.13
N GLY A 34 57.16 9.65 3.95
CA GLY A 34 58.60 9.73 3.67
C GLY A 34 59.11 11.17 3.51
N GLU A 35 60.43 11.34 3.51
CA GLU A 35 61.09 12.62 3.25
C GLU A 35 62.17 12.43 2.15
N PRO A 36 61.91 12.83 0.89
CA PRO A 36 60.68 13.47 0.40
C PRO A 36 59.50 12.48 0.27
N PRO A 37 58.25 12.96 0.43
CA PRO A 37 57.07 12.10 0.33
C PRO A 37 56.84 11.62 -1.10
N ARG A 38 56.42 10.36 -1.25
CA ARG A 38 55.97 9.79 -2.53
C ARG A 38 54.46 9.65 -2.53
N TYR A 39 53.87 9.75 -3.72
CA TYR A 39 52.43 9.61 -3.88
C TYR A 39 52.07 8.81 -5.13
N SER A 40 50.85 8.29 -5.12
CA SER A 40 50.21 7.65 -6.28
C SER A 40 48.78 8.17 -6.42
N ASP A 41 48.35 8.39 -7.66
CA ASP A 41 47.01 8.86 -8.01
C ASP A 41 46.21 7.74 -8.69
N VAL A 42 44.92 7.64 -8.39
CA VAL A 42 43.97 6.75 -9.07
C VAL A 42 42.69 7.49 -9.42
N ARG A 43 42.09 7.17 -10.56
CA ARG A 43 40.77 7.70 -10.95
C ARG A 43 39.68 6.75 -10.49
N VAL A 44 38.69 7.30 -9.77
CA VAL A 44 37.47 6.60 -9.34
C VAL A 44 36.31 7.13 -10.17
N PHE A 45 35.62 6.21 -10.85
CA PHE A 45 34.43 6.52 -11.63
C PHE A 45 33.20 6.17 -10.80
N ILE A 46 32.39 7.18 -10.50
CA ILE A 46 31.14 7.02 -9.73
C ILE A 46 30.00 7.28 -10.68
N THR A 47 29.09 6.31 -10.82
CA THR A 47 27.88 6.45 -11.63
C THR A 47 26.68 6.52 -10.69
N VAL A 48 25.89 7.58 -10.83
CA VAL A 48 24.69 7.83 -10.01
C VAL A 48 23.49 7.80 -10.94
N GLY A 49 22.60 6.84 -10.73
CA GLY A 49 21.31 6.79 -11.41
C GLY A 49 20.25 7.61 -10.68
N ARG A 50 19.33 8.22 -11.42
CA ARG A 50 18.12 8.80 -10.84
C ARG A 50 17.21 7.66 -10.38
N ASP A 51 16.72 7.73 -9.15
CA ASP A 51 15.62 6.87 -8.73
C ASP A 51 14.37 7.28 -9.53
N THR A 52 14.06 6.47 -10.53
CA THR A 52 12.92 6.67 -11.43
C THR A 52 11.75 5.80 -11.00
N ASN A 53 11.87 5.04 -9.91
CA ASN A 53 10.87 4.10 -9.47
C ASN A 53 9.94 4.74 -8.44
N ARG A 54 8.74 5.10 -8.87
CA ARG A 54 7.71 5.77 -8.10
C ARG A 54 6.59 4.77 -7.79
N PRO A 55 5.92 4.90 -6.63
CA PRO A 55 4.86 3.96 -6.28
C PRO A 55 3.67 4.03 -7.23
N PRO A 56 2.96 2.89 -7.42
CA PRO A 56 1.67 2.88 -8.09
C PRO A 56 0.73 3.92 -7.49
N ARG A 57 -0.21 4.43 -8.29
CA ARG A 57 -1.17 5.44 -7.84
C ARG A 57 -2.59 4.95 -8.05
N PHE A 58 -3.35 4.79 -6.96
CA PHE A 58 -4.78 4.51 -7.05
C PHE A 58 -5.50 5.63 -7.80
N ARG A 59 -6.47 5.26 -8.65
CA ARG A 59 -7.27 6.22 -9.43
C ARG A 59 -8.20 7.05 -8.56
N GLN A 60 -8.58 6.52 -7.40
CA GLN A 60 -9.34 7.23 -6.37
C GLN A 60 -8.53 7.32 -5.09
N ARG A 61 -8.69 8.42 -4.35
CA ARG A 61 -8.05 8.60 -3.05
C ARG A 61 -8.63 7.67 -1.99
N THR A 62 -9.95 7.45 -2.07
CA THR A 62 -10.72 6.55 -1.20
C THR A 62 -11.84 5.93 -2.02
N TYR A 63 -12.23 4.71 -1.66
CA TYR A 63 -13.35 3.98 -2.24
C TYR A 63 -14.44 3.82 -1.19
N LYS A 64 -15.71 3.88 -1.61
CA LYS A 64 -16.86 3.70 -0.73
C LYS A 64 -17.93 2.87 -1.42
N THR A 65 -18.57 1.98 -0.68
CA THR A 65 -19.73 1.23 -1.16
C THR A 65 -20.64 0.82 -0.02
N GLU A 66 -21.88 0.48 -0.36
CA GLU A 66 -22.88 -0.07 0.55
C GLU A 66 -23.17 -1.53 0.16
N LEU A 67 -23.39 -2.38 1.17
CA LEU A 67 -23.60 -3.81 0.97
C LEU A 67 -24.66 -4.31 1.95
N PRO A 68 -25.70 -5.03 1.53
CA PRO A 68 -26.63 -5.64 2.48
C PRO A 68 -25.92 -6.68 3.33
N GLU A 69 -26.27 -6.77 4.61
CA GLU A 69 -25.61 -7.70 5.54
C GLU A 69 -25.85 -9.19 5.21
N ASP A 70 -26.93 -9.51 4.48
CA ASP A 70 -27.28 -10.88 4.05
C ASP A 70 -26.72 -11.25 2.66
N VAL A 71 -25.82 -10.43 2.12
CA VAL A 71 -25.22 -10.65 0.80
C VAL A 71 -24.53 -12.01 0.70
N GLN A 72 -24.66 -12.67 -0.46
CA GLN A 72 -24.07 -13.99 -0.66
C GLN A 72 -22.55 -13.91 -0.84
N PRO A 73 -21.79 -14.91 -0.34
CA PRO A 73 -20.38 -15.05 -0.66
C PRO A 73 -20.10 -15.09 -2.17
N GLY A 74 -18.97 -14.53 -2.58
CA GLY A 74 -18.59 -14.38 -3.99
C GLY A 74 -19.20 -13.17 -4.69
N THR A 75 -20.12 -12.44 -4.05
CA THR A 75 -20.66 -11.19 -4.59
C THR A 75 -19.55 -10.16 -4.78
N LEU A 76 -19.54 -9.50 -5.94
CA LEU A 76 -18.65 -8.39 -6.24
C LEU A 76 -19.03 -7.19 -5.35
N VAL A 77 -18.07 -6.73 -4.56
CA VAL A 77 -18.20 -5.53 -3.72
C VAL A 77 -17.88 -4.30 -4.56
N LEU A 78 -16.68 -4.27 -5.15
CA LEU A 78 -16.26 -3.30 -6.17
C LEU A 78 -14.93 -3.74 -6.80
N GLN A 79 -14.44 -2.96 -7.76
CA GLN A 79 -13.11 -3.13 -8.33
C GLN A 79 -12.27 -1.87 -8.09
N VAL A 80 -11.10 -2.02 -7.46
CA VAL A 80 -10.11 -0.94 -7.36
C VAL A 80 -9.23 -0.90 -8.60
N SER A 81 -8.63 0.25 -8.86
CA SER A 81 -7.62 0.39 -9.92
C SER A 81 -6.51 1.35 -9.51
N ALA A 82 -5.31 1.07 -9.99
CA ALA A 82 -4.13 1.90 -9.84
C ALA A 82 -3.37 1.99 -11.17
N THR A 83 -2.52 3.00 -11.30
CA THR A 83 -1.65 3.21 -12.46
C THR A 83 -0.20 3.23 -12.04
N ASP A 84 0.67 2.67 -12.87
CA ASP A 84 2.11 2.75 -12.69
C ASP A 84 2.63 4.01 -13.42
N PRO A 85 3.25 4.96 -12.71
CA PRO A 85 3.76 6.17 -13.35
C PRO A 85 5.03 5.94 -14.20
N ASP A 86 5.68 4.78 -14.09
CA ASP A 86 6.98 4.46 -14.70
C ASP A 86 6.90 3.34 -15.74
N GLY A 87 5.75 2.67 -15.86
CA GLY A 87 5.57 1.57 -16.80
C GLY A 87 4.10 1.20 -17.04
N PRO A 88 3.86 0.03 -17.64
CA PRO A 88 2.51 -0.50 -17.83
C PRO A 88 1.89 -0.96 -16.50
N ASP A 89 0.57 -0.80 -16.37
CA ASP A 89 -0.20 -1.17 -15.16
C ASP A 89 -0.21 -2.69 -14.88
N GLU A 90 0.19 -3.52 -15.84
CA GLU A 90 0.22 -5.00 -15.76
C GLU A 90 1.19 -5.52 -14.68
N GLY A 91 2.12 -4.68 -14.22
CA GLY A 91 3.04 -4.98 -13.12
C GLY A 91 2.43 -4.78 -11.72
N ILE A 92 1.19 -4.29 -11.60
CA ILE A 92 0.60 -3.95 -10.30
C ILE A 92 -0.08 -5.17 -9.67
N THR A 93 0.28 -5.48 -8.44
CA THR A 93 -0.36 -6.49 -7.59
C THR A 93 -1.16 -5.84 -6.47
N PHE A 94 -2.43 -6.23 -6.32
CA PHE A 94 -3.31 -5.73 -5.26
C PHE A 94 -3.42 -6.67 -4.06
N LEU A 95 -3.43 -6.12 -2.85
CA LEU A 95 -3.57 -6.87 -1.59
C LEU A 95 -4.49 -6.15 -0.61
N LEU A 96 -5.22 -6.90 0.22
CA LEU A 96 -5.88 -6.35 1.41
C LEU A 96 -4.92 -6.48 2.58
N THR A 97 -4.51 -5.36 3.19
CA THR A 97 -3.44 -5.34 4.21
C THR A 97 -3.96 -5.10 5.62
N ALA A 98 -5.16 -4.54 5.77
CA ALA A 98 -5.81 -4.36 7.07
C ALA A 98 -7.34 -4.24 6.92
N GLY A 99 -8.07 -4.47 8.02
CA GLY A 99 -9.50 -4.17 8.12
C GLY A 99 -10.46 -5.14 7.42
N ALA A 100 -9.96 -6.03 6.55
CA ALA A 100 -10.79 -7.01 5.83
C ALA A 100 -11.43 -8.07 6.74
N ARG A 101 -10.77 -8.46 7.85
CA ARG A 101 -11.26 -9.43 8.86
C ARG A 101 -11.80 -10.73 8.25
N ASP A 102 -11.13 -11.27 7.24
CA ASP A 102 -11.55 -12.46 6.47
C ASP A 102 -12.91 -12.35 5.76
N ASN A 103 -13.58 -11.20 5.79
CA ASN A 103 -14.88 -10.96 5.17
C ASN A 103 -14.76 -10.63 3.66
N PHE A 104 -13.59 -10.18 3.23
CA PHE A 104 -13.35 -9.75 1.86
C PHE A 104 -12.09 -10.40 1.31
N ILE A 105 -12.13 -10.72 0.02
CA ILE A 105 -10.99 -11.20 -0.76
C ILE A 105 -10.77 -10.27 -1.95
N ILE A 106 -9.53 -10.16 -2.41
CA ILE A 106 -9.17 -9.38 -3.59
C ILE A 106 -8.51 -10.26 -4.64
N ASN A 107 -8.89 -10.11 -5.89
CA ASN A 107 -8.14 -10.64 -7.01
C ASN A 107 -6.90 -9.77 -7.23
N SER A 108 -5.72 -10.37 -7.09
CA SER A 108 -4.44 -9.65 -7.06
C SER A 108 -4.08 -8.95 -8.36
N THR A 109 -4.65 -9.35 -9.50
CA THR A 109 -4.33 -8.80 -10.82
C THR A 109 -5.40 -7.80 -11.28
N THR A 110 -6.68 -8.10 -11.03
CA THR A 110 -7.78 -7.26 -11.51
C THR A 110 -8.22 -6.19 -10.52
N GLY A 111 -7.89 -6.35 -9.23
CA GLY A 111 -8.38 -5.47 -8.16
C GLY A 111 -9.85 -5.69 -7.79
N GLU A 112 -10.50 -6.74 -8.31
CA GLU A 112 -11.86 -7.11 -7.90
C GLU A 112 -11.89 -7.54 -6.43
N ILE A 113 -12.71 -6.88 -5.62
CA ILE A 113 -12.95 -7.22 -4.22
C ILE A 113 -14.30 -7.93 -4.13
N LYS A 114 -14.32 -9.11 -3.52
CA LYS A 114 -15.52 -9.96 -3.35
C LYS A 114 -15.74 -10.34 -1.89
N VAL A 115 -16.98 -10.67 -1.56
CA VAL A 115 -17.34 -11.24 -0.26
C VAL A 115 -16.71 -12.63 -0.13
N ALA A 116 -16.03 -12.90 0.98
CA ALA A 116 -15.36 -14.18 1.23
C ALA A 116 -16.38 -15.29 1.58
N GLN A 117 -15.98 -16.55 1.38
CA GLN A 117 -16.84 -17.73 1.68
C GLN A 117 -17.24 -17.83 3.16
N GLY A 118 -16.36 -17.42 4.07
CA GLY A 118 -16.62 -17.41 5.52
C GLY A 118 -17.00 -16.04 6.08
N ALA A 119 -17.45 -15.11 5.24
CA ALA A 119 -17.74 -13.75 5.68
C ALA A 119 -18.86 -13.73 6.73
N SER A 120 -18.62 -12.99 7.81
CA SER A 120 -19.58 -12.72 8.88
C SER A 120 -19.93 -11.24 8.84
N LEU A 121 -20.96 -10.91 8.05
CA LEU A 121 -21.49 -9.57 7.90
C LEU A 121 -22.76 -9.46 8.77
N ASP A 122 -22.65 -8.74 9.88
CA ASP A 122 -23.79 -8.41 10.75
C ASP A 122 -23.68 -6.94 11.10
N ARG A 123 -24.66 -6.15 10.65
CA ARG A 123 -24.67 -4.71 10.81
C ARG A 123 -24.77 -4.30 12.29
N ASP A 124 -25.46 -5.07 13.12
CA ASP A 124 -25.61 -4.77 14.54
C ASP A 124 -24.29 -5.00 15.30
N ILE A 125 -23.41 -5.87 14.78
CA ILE A 125 -22.09 -6.14 15.35
C ILE A 125 -21.03 -5.19 14.77
N SER A 126 -21.04 -4.99 13.46
CA SER A 126 -20.06 -4.20 12.72
C SER A 126 -20.73 -3.54 11.51
N PRO A 127 -21.29 -2.32 11.67
CA PRO A 127 -22.03 -1.65 10.60
C PRO A 127 -21.14 -1.13 9.47
N GLN A 128 -19.82 -1.14 9.66
CA GLN A 128 -18.86 -0.66 8.68
C GLN A 128 -17.55 -1.43 8.76
N PHE A 129 -16.92 -1.62 7.60
CA PHE A 129 -15.55 -2.12 7.47
C PHE A 129 -14.69 -1.10 6.72
N ASP A 130 -13.60 -0.66 7.35
CA ASP A 130 -12.57 0.17 6.71
C ASP A 130 -11.39 -0.73 6.33
N VAL A 131 -11.35 -1.10 5.05
CA VAL A 131 -10.37 -2.03 4.48
C VAL A 131 -9.23 -1.24 3.84
N VAL A 132 -8.00 -1.54 4.22
CA VAL A 132 -6.81 -0.96 3.59
C VAL A 132 -6.39 -1.84 2.42
N VAL A 133 -6.32 -1.24 1.23
CA VAL A 133 -5.92 -1.89 -0.01
C VAL A 133 -4.56 -1.37 -0.42
N ALA A 134 -3.61 -2.27 -0.70
CA ALA A 134 -2.29 -1.94 -1.21
C ALA A 134 -2.20 -2.25 -2.71
N ALA A 135 -1.49 -1.39 -3.45
CA ALA A 135 -1.03 -1.63 -4.81
C ALA A 135 0.50 -1.66 -4.79
N VAL A 136 1.06 -2.76 -5.26
CA VAL A 136 2.50 -3.03 -5.24
C VAL A 136 3.00 -3.15 -6.68
N ASP A 137 4.02 -2.38 -7.05
CA ASP A 137 4.73 -2.60 -8.31
C ASP A 137 5.62 -3.84 -8.18
N SER A 138 5.27 -4.89 -8.94
CA SER A 138 5.97 -6.17 -8.98
C SER A 138 7.00 -6.26 -10.11
N GLY A 139 7.07 -5.26 -11.01
CA GLY A 139 8.00 -5.20 -12.13
C GLY A 139 9.32 -4.48 -11.83
N ALA A 140 9.38 -3.61 -10.81
CA ALA A 140 10.61 -2.89 -10.47
C ALA A 140 11.60 -3.69 -9.61
N GLN A 141 12.90 -3.37 -9.75
CA GLN A 141 13.98 -3.94 -8.93
C GLN A 141 13.84 -3.62 -7.44
N THR A 142 13.19 -2.51 -7.11
CA THR A 142 12.77 -2.16 -5.75
C THR A 142 11.25 -2.10 -5.71
N ARG A 143 10.61 -2.85 -4.80
CA ARG A 143 9.14 -2.83 -4.73
C ARG A 143 8.67 -1.51 -4.14
N GLN A 144 7.88 -0.76 -4.91
CA GLN A 144 7.19 0.42 -4.40
C GLN A 144 5.74 0.06 -4.10
N THR A 145 5.18 0.67 -3.06
CA THR A 145 3.82 0.40 -2.60
C THR A 145 3.07 1.69 -2.33
N SER A 146 1.79 1.72 -2.71
CA SER A 146 0.84 2.71 -2.23
C SER A 146 -0.36 2.03 -1.58
N THR A 147 -1.08 2.78 -0.75
CA THR A 147 -2.30 2.29 -0.09
C THR A 147 -3.47 3.25 -0.30
N THR A 148 -4.68 2.71 -0.25
CA THR A 148 -5.94 3.45 -0.20
C THR A 148 -6.88 2.76 0.79
N THR A 149 -7.95 3.45 1.17
CA THR A 149 -8.99 2.92 2.05
C THR A 149 -10.27 2.68 1.26
N LEU A 150 -10.84 1.49 1.42
CA LEU A 150 -12.19 1.12 1.05
C LEU A 150 -13.07 1.12 2.30
N THR A 151 -14.11 1.96 2.31
CA THR A 151 -15.17 1.90 3.33
C THR A 151 -16.37 1.13 2.79
N VAL A 152 -16.71 0.01 3.44
CA VAL A 152 -17.92 -0.78 3.17
C VAL A 152 -18.92 -0.55 4.29
N SER A 153 -20.05 0.09 4.00
CA SER A 153 -21.14 0.28 4.95
C SER A 153 -22.19 -0.81 4.79
N LEU A 154 -22.56 -1.47 5.88
CA LEU A 154 -23.61 -2.49 5.84
C LEU A 154 -25.00 -1.86 5.90
N GLN A 155 -25.87 -2.30 4.99
CA GLN A 155 -27.29 -1.99 5.02
C GLN A 155 -28.03 -3.02 5.86
N ASP A 156 -28.97 -2.52 6.64
CA ASP A 156 -29.87 -3.33 7.46
C ASP A 156 -30.77 -4.16 6.58
N VAL A 157 -30.90 -5.44 6.90
CA VAL A 157 -31.92 -6.28 6.29
C VAL A 157 -32.87 -6.71 7.39
N ASN A 158 -34.16 -6.47 7.20
CA ASN A 158 -35.19 -6.83 8.17
C ASN A 158 -35.42 -8.36 8.21
N ASN A 159 -34.43 -9.08 8.74
CA ASN A 159 -34.37 -10.54 8.85
C ASN A 159 -34.51 -11.02 10.31
N LYS A 160 -34.67 -10.10 11.28
CA LYS A 160 -34.88 -10.39 12.71
C LYS A 160 -36.36 -10.20 13.06
N PRO A 161 -37.06 -11.22 13.61
CA PRO A 161 -38.45 -11.07 14.00
C PRO A 161 -38.57 -10.04 15.14
N PRO A 162 -39.66 -9.24 15.18
CA PRO A 162 -39.87 -8.29 16.26
C PRO A 162 -39.95 -9.01 17.61
N LYS A 163 -39.24 -8.48 18.60
CA LYS A 163 -39.30 -8.97 19.99
C LYS A 163 -39.99 -7.91 20.84
N PHE A 164 -41.02 -8.32 21.58
CA PHE A 164 -41.61 -7.46 22.61
C PHE A 164 -40.63 -7.31 23.77
N SER A 165 -40.40 -6.08 24.22
CA SER A 165 -39.51 -5.78 25.35
C SER A 165 -40.09 -6.21 26.70
N GLN A 166 -41.42 -6.41 26.81
CA GLN A 166 -42.09 -6.91 28.01
C GLN A 166 -43.37 -7.70 27.68
N LEU A 167 -43.64 -8.74 28.47
CA LEU A 167 -44.97 -9.35 28.55
C LEU A 167 -45.92 -8.35 29.21
N GLN A 168 -46.84 -7.77 28.45
CA GLN A 168 -47.93 -6.99 29.05
C GLN A 168 -48.85 -7.95 29.83
N LYS A 169 -48.75 -7.93 31.16
CA LYS A 169 -49.77 -8.53 32.03
C LYS A 169 -51.00 -7.63 31.99
N LEU A 170 -51.96 -8.00 31.16
CA LEU A 170 -53.30 -7.40 31.19
C LEU A 170 -54.07 -7.98 32.37
N THR A 171 -54.35 -7.16 33.38
CA THR A 171 -55.22 -7.53 34.50
C THR A 171 -56.62 -7.01 34.21
N TRP A 172 -57.54 -7.90 33.82
CA TRP A 172 -58.95 -7.57 33.70
C TRP A 172 -59.60 -7.52 35.09
N ARG A 173 -60.39 -6.48 35.37
CA ARG A 173 -61.31 -6.45 36.51
C ARG A 173 -62.73 -6.54 35.98
N LEU A 174 -63.49 -7.56 36.39
CA LEU A 174 -64.93 -7.59 36.18
C LEU A 174 -65.60 -6.62 37.17
N LYS A 175 -66.60 -5.89 36.68
CA LYS A 175 -67.47 -5.03 37.49
C LYS A 175 -68.55 -5.87 38.17
#